data_AF-A0A1J7IGP5-F1
#
_entry.id   AF-A0A1J7IGP5-F1
#
_cell.length_a   1.000
_cell.length_b   1.000
_cell.length_c   1.000
_cell.angle_alpha   90.00
_cell.angle_beta   90.00
_cell.angle_gamma   90.00
#
_symmetry.space_group_name_H-M   'P 1'
#
loop_
_entity.id
_entity.type
_entity.pdbx_description
1 polymer ?
#
loop_
_entity_poly.entity_id
_entity_poly.type
_entity_poly.pdbx_seq_one_letter_code
_entity_poly.pdbx_strand_id
1 'polypeptide(L)'
;MHVGNTCTYIQAQPADGCWALAQRCGITLDQLTQYNTDANFWNTIQVNENVCCSTGSLPDFSPKPSANGTCYTYAAVSGDTCSAIAAANFITVDKIESYNTQTWGWTGLHGSAGRAAHLSEQ
;
A
#
# COMPACT_ATOMS: atom_id res chain seq x y z
N MET A 1 -13.09 -2.36 11.66
CA MET A 1 -12.93 -1.65 10.38
C MET A 1 -13.29 -0.20 10.65
N HIS A 2 -12.32 0.72 10.68
CA HIS A 2 -12.61 2.13 10.84
C HIS A 2 -13.33 2.63 9.58
N VAL A 3 -14.64 2.78 9.63
CA VAL A 3 -15.37 3.59 8.64
C VAL A 3 -15.15 5.05 9.01
N GLY A 4 -13.91 5.50 8.90
CA GLY A 4 -13.62 6.91 8.66
C GLY A 4 -13.92 7.17 7.19
N ASN A 5 -14.55 8.30 6.87
CA ASN A 5 -14.75 8.68 5.48
C ASN A 5 -13.43 8.61 4.71
N THR A 6 -13.44 8.07 3.50
CA THR A 6 -12.25 8.06 2.64
C THR A 6 -11.87 9.51 2.34
N CYS A 7 -10.61 9.87 2.60
CA CYS A 7 -10.13 11.21 2.26
C CYS A 7 -10.07 11.37 0.73
N THR A 8 -10.17 12.59 0.22
CA THR A 8 -9.61 12.86 -1.11
C THR A 8 -8.10 12.72 -1.00
N TYR A 9 -7.44 12.15 -2.00
CA TYR A 9 -6.00 11.92 -1.95
C TYR A 9 -5.34 12.16 -3.30
N ILE A 10 -4.04 12.46 -3.24
CA ILE A 10 -3.16 12.54 -4.41
C ILE A 10 -1.96 11.63 -4.21
N GLN A 11 -1.33 11.26 -5.31
CA GLN A 11 -0.09 10.52 -5.30
C GLN A 11 1.10 11.47 -5.44
N ALA A 12 2.09 11.32 -4.54
CA ALA A 12 3.33 12.06 -4.57
C ALA A 12 4.12 11.74 -5.85
N GLN A 13 4.62 12.79 -6.49
CA GLN A 13 5.36 12.78 -7.74
C GLN A 13 6.85 12.97 -7.47
N PRO A 14 7.72 12.67 -8.45
CA PRO A 14 9.14 12.99 -8.34
C PRO A 14 9.35 14.47 -7.99
N ALA A 15 10.18 14.72 -6.98
CA ALA A 15 10.48 16.05 -6.41
C ALA A 15 9.33 16.76 -5.67
N ASP A 16 8.20 16.09 -5.39
CA ASP A 16 7.23 16.63 -4.45
C ASP A 16 7.83 16.74 -3.04
N GLY A 17 7.66 17.92 -2.45
CA GLY A 17 7.72 18.11 -1.01
C GLY A 17 6.35 18.52 -0.47
N CYS A 18 6.21 18.62 0.85
CA CYS A 18 4.92 18.92 1.50
C CYS A 18 4.26 20.21 0.98
N TRP A 19 5.04 21.22 0.61
CA TRP A 19 4.51 22.47 0.06
C TRP A 19 3.88 22.26 -1.33
N ALA A 20 4.55 21.50 -2.21
CA ALA A 20 4.02 21.17 -3.53
C ALA A 20 2.75 20.30 -3.43
N LEU A 21 2.72 19.36 -2.48
CA LEU A 21 1.53 18.55 -2.19
C LEU A 21 0.37 19.39 -1.68
N ALA A 22 0.59 20.28 -0.70
CA ALA A 22 -0.44 21.17 -0.19
C ALA A 22 -1.02 22.06 -1.29
N GLN A 23 -0.15 22.62 -2.15
CA GLN A 23 -0.58 23.43 -3.30
C GLN A 23 -1.44 22.62 -4.28
N ARG A 24 -1.05 21.38 -4.60
CA ARG A 24 -1.81 20.50 -5.51
C ARG A 24 -3.12 20.01 -4.91
N CYS A 25 -3.15 19.79 -3.60
CA CYS A 25 -4.37 19.52 -2.85
C CYS A 25 -5.29 20.76 -2.75
N GLY A 26 -4.76 21.97 -2.98
CA GLY A 26 -5.50 23.22 -2.80
C GLY A 26 -5.78 23.57 -1.33
N ILE A 27 -4.93 23.11 -0.41
CA ILE A 27 -5.08 23.28 1.04
C ILE A 27 -3.85 23.96 1.66
N THR A 28 -3.95 24.40 2.92
CA THR A 28 -2.80 24.91 3.66
C THR A 28 -1.88 23.79 4.12
N LEU A 29 -0.64 24.14 4.44
CA LEU A 29 0.33 23.21 5.01
C LEU A 29 -0.15 22.64 6.35
N ASP A 30 -0.79 23.45 7.19
CA ASP A 30 -1.37 23.02 8.47
C ASP A 30 -2.50 22.01 8.26
N GLN A 31 -3.37 22.23 7.26
CA GLN A 31 -4.42 21.28 6.90
C GLN A 31 -3.83 19.95 6.41
N LEU A 32 -2.82 19.99 5.54
CA LEU A 32 -2.12 18.79 5.08
C LEU A 32 -1.55 17.98 6.26
N THR A 33 -0.97 18.67 7.25
CA THR A 33 -0.45 18.07 8.48
C THR A 33 -1.55 17.43 9.32
N GLN A 34 -2.68 18.11 9.43
CA GLN A 34 -3.83 17.61 10.19
C GLN A 34 -4.41 16.34 9.55
N TYR A 35 -4.35 16.22 8.23
CA TYR A 35 -4.89 15.07 7.50
C TYR A 35 -3.91 13.88 7.44
N ASN A 36 -2.61 14.12 7.60
CA ASN A 36 -1.56 13.10 7.52
C ASN A 36 -0.75 13.11 8.83
N THR A 37 -1.28 12.47 9.86
CA THR A 37 -0.81 12.60 11.26
C THR A 37 0.46 11.79 11.58
N ASP A 38 1.04 11.10 10.61
CA ASP A 38 2.29 10.36 10.83
C ASP A 38 3.41 11.34 11.21
N ALA A 39 4.04 11.10 12.36
CA ALA A 39 5.03 12.02 12.94
C ALA A 39 6.22 12.30 12.00
N ASN A 40 6.50 11.38 11.08
CA ASN A 40 7.60 11.49 10.12
C ASN A 40 7.16 11.94 8.73
N PHE A 41 5.87 12.21 8.50
CA PHE A 41 5.30 12.53 7.19
C PHE A 41 6.15 13.54 6.40
N TRP A 42 6.67 14.58 7.06
CA TRP A 42 7.55 15.59 6.47
C TRP A 42 8.84 15.09 5.83
N ASN A 43 9.43 14.05 6.42
CA ASN A 43 10.77 13.57 6.09
C ASN A 43 10.73 12.29 5.26
N THR A 44 9.54 11.68 5.12
CA THR A 44 9.40 10.34 4.56
C THR A 44 8.63 10.26 3.27
N ILE A 45 8.07 11.37 2.73
CA ILE A 45 7.32 11.35 1.47
C ILE A 45 8.13 10.62 0.40
N GLN A 46 7.62 9.45 0.01
CA GLN A 46 8.16 8.69 -1.09
C GLN A 46 7.41 9.04 -2.37
N VAL A 47 8.11 8.98 -3.50
CA VAL A 47 7.43 8.98 -4.80
C VAL A 47 6.44 7.83 -4.83
N ASN A 48 5.26 8.07 -5.40
CA ASN A 48 4.13 7.15 -5.47
C ASN A 48 3.37 6.90 -4.15
N GLU A 49 3.73 7.56 -3.06
CA GLU A 49 2.98 7.52 -1.81
C GLU A 49 1.65 8.28 -1.95
N ASN A 50 0.56 7.71 -1.40
CA ASN A 50 -0.74 8.36 -1.38
C ASN A 50 -0.85 9.27 -0.16
N VAL A 51 -1.34 10.50 -0.37
CA VAL A 51 -1.42 11.55 0.65
C VAL A 51 -2.82 12.10 0.71
N CYS A 52 -3.40 12.21 1.91
CA CYS A 52 -4.73 12.76 2.12
C CYS A 52 -4.74 14.30 1.95
N CYS A 53 -5.68 14.79 1.15
CA CYS A 53 -6.00 16.21 0.95
C CYS A 53 -7.24 16.67 1.72
N SER A 54 -7.95 15.77 2.40
CA SER A 54 -9.12 16.08 3.24
C SER A 54 -9.10 15.25 4.52
N THR A 55 -10.02 15.55 5.44
CA THR A 55 -10.29 14.69 6.58
C THR A 55 -10.69 13.28 6.12
N GLY A 56 -10.29 12.28 6.90
CA GLY A 56 -10.55 10.88 6.59
C GLY A 56 -9.30 10.01 6.69
N SER A 57 -9.36 8.86 6.03
CA SER A 57 -8.20 7.98 5.86
C SER A 57 -8.09 7.54 4.42
N LEU A 58 -6.89 7.13 4.01
CA LEU A 58 -6.71 6.49 2.71
C LEU A 58 -7.59 5.25 2.61
N PRO A 59 -8.10 4.93 1.41
CA PRO A 59 -8.81 3.69 1.22
C PRO A 59 -7.85 2.50 1.41
N ASP A 60 -8.43 1.34 1.72
CA ASP A 60 -7.69 0.09 1.73
C ASP A 60 -7.35 -0.31 0.28
N PHE A 61 -6.09 -0.12 -0.10
CA PHE A 61 -5.54 -0.49 -1.40
C PHE A 61 -5.05 -1.95 -1.46
N SER A 62 -5.18 -2.72 -0.37
CA SER A 62 -4.72 -4.10 -0.37
C SER A 62 -5.54 -4.96 -1.35
N PRO A 63 -4.91 -5.96 -2.00
CA PRO A 63 -5.60 -6.88 -2.87
C PRO A 63 -6.75 -7.57 -2.14
N LYS A 64 -7.92 -7.54 -2.76
CA LYS A 64 -9.11 -8.23 -2.26
C LYS A 64 -9.35 -9.50 -3.05
N PRO A 65 -9.94 -10.54 -2.43
CA PRO A 65 -10.43 -11.69 -3.19
C PRO A 65 -11.40 -11.22 -4.28
N SER A 66 -11.40 -11.90 -5.42
CA SER A 66 -12.39 -11.64 -6.46
C SER A 66 -13.80 -12.01 -5.96
N ALA A 67 -14.84 -11.44 -6.58
CA ALA A 67 -16.23 -11.60 -6.13
C ALA A 67 -16.73 -13.06 -6.08
N ASN A 68 -16.05 -13.97 -6.78
CA ASN A 68 -16.28 -15.42 -6.74
C ASN A 68 -15.52 -16.14 -5.61
N GLY A 69 -14.92 -15.40 -4.67
CA GLY A 69 -14.17 -15.93 -3.53
C GLY A 69 -12.76 -16.44 -3.87
N THR A 70 -12.26 -16.23 -5.09
CA THR A 70 -10.89 -16.62 -5.44
C THR A 70 -9.90 -15.60 -4.90
N CYS A 71 -8.84 -16.06 -4.23
CA CYS A 71 -7.82 -15.18 -3.68
C CYS A 71 -7.08 -14.44 -4.79
N TYR A 72 -6.68 -13.20 -4.53
CA TYR A 72 -5.76 -12.50 -5.41
C TYR A 72 -4.40 -13.21 -5.38
N THR A 73 -3.91 -13.61 -6.55
CA THR A 73 -2.62 -14.29 -6.69
C THR A 73 -1.66 -13.44 -7.51
N TYR A 74 -0.41 -13.39 -7.07
CA TYR A 74 0.68 -12.72 -7.76
C TYR A 74 1.71 -13.75 -8.19
N ALA A 75 2.03 -13.77 -9.48
CA ALA A 75 3.10 -14.60 -10.02
C ALA A 75 4.43 -13.87 -9.87
N ALA A 76 5.26 -14.32 -8.93
CA ALA A 76 6.57 -13.72 -8.70
C ALA A 76 7.48 -13.89 -9.93
N VAL A 77 8.16 -12.80 -10.29
CA VAL A 77 9.16 -12.77 -11.36
C VAL A 77 10.56 -12.73 -10.77
N SER A 78 11.58 -12.93 -11.62
CA SER A 78 12.97 -12.91 -11.17
C SER A 78 13.33 -11.52 -10.64
N GLY A 79 13.89 -11.47 -9.43
CA GLY A 79 14.26 -10.22 -8.76
C GLY A 79 13.22 -9.71 -7.75
N ASP A 80 12.04 -10.32 -7.68
CA ASP A 80 11.06 -9.98 -6.66
C ASP A 80 11.52 -10.40 -5.26
N THR A 81 11.15 -9.55 -4.29
CA THR A 81 11.28 -9.85 -2.86
C THR A 81 9.91 -9.71 -2.19
N CYS A 82 9.69 -10.45 -1.09
CA CYS A 82 8.46 -10.29 -0.31
C CYS A 82 8.22 -8.83 0.10
N SER A 83 9.28 -8.08 0.44
CA SER A 83 9.18 -6.68 0.84
C SER A 83 8.73 -5.77 -0.31
N ALA A 84 9.26 -5.95 -1.52
CA ALA A 84 8.87 -5.16 -2.69
C ALA A 84 7.42 -5.44 -3.10
N ILE A 85 7.00 -6.71 -3.09
CA ILE A 85 5.61 -7.10 -3.40
C ILE A 85 4.65 -6.59 -2.33
N ALA A 86 5.01 -6.73 -1.05
CA ALA A 86 4.19 -6.25 0.06
C ALA A 86 3.94 -4.75 -0.05
N ALA A 87 5.00 -3.96 -0.28
CA ALA A 87 4.90 -2.52 -0.47
C ALA A 87 4.04 -2.15 -1.69
N ALA A 88 4.25 -2.81 -2.84
CA ALA A 88 3.48 -2.57 -4.06
C ALA A 88 1.98 -2.92 -3.92
N ASN A 89 1.63 -3.81 -3.01
CA ASN A 89 0.27 -4.28 -2.77
C ASN A 89 -0.31 -3.79 -1.44
N PHE A 90 0.29 -2.78 -0.79
CA PHE A 90 -0.23 -2.18 0.44
C PHE A 90 -0.54 -3.20 1.55
N ILE A 91 0.28 -4.25 1.65
CA ILE A 91 0.23 -5.28 2.69
C ILE A 91 1.60 -5.40 3.37
N THR A 92 1.69 -6.22 4.43
CA THR A 92 2.96 -6.53 5.08
C THR A 92 3.51 -7.87 4.60
N VAL A 93 4.81 -8.10 4.78
CA VAL A 93 5.39 -9.44 4.56
C VAL A 93 4.68 -10.47 5.43
N ASP A 94 4.36 -10.14 6.69
CA ASP A 94 3.60 -11.03 7.59
C ASP A 94 2.22 -11.41 7.03
N LYS A 95 1.53 -10.48 6.34
CA LYS A 95 0.28 -10.79 5.63
C LYS A 95 0.52 -11.74 4.46
N ILE A 96 1.58 -11.55 3.69
CA ILE A 96 1.94 -12.50 2.62
C ILE A 96 2.16 -13.89 3.23
N GLU A 97 2.95 -13.99 4.30
CA GLU A 97 3.20 -15.27 4.97
C GLU A 97 1.90 -15.89 5.53
N SER A 98 1.01 -15.10 6.14
CA SER A 98 -0.26 -15.59 6.68
C SER A 98 -1.20 -16.09 5.58
N TYR A 99 -1.28 -15.39 4.44
CA TYR A 99 -2.10 -15.76 3.29
C TYR A 99 -1.58 -17.00 2.57
N ASN A 100 -0.33 -17.41 2.78
CA ASN A 100 0.26 -18.58 2.13
C ASN A 100 0.47 -19.78 3.10
N THR A 101 -0.11 -19.73 4.31
CA THR A 101 -0.03 -20.83 5.30
C THR A 101 -0.60 -22.16 4.81
N GLN A 102 -1.58 -22.13 3.90
CA GLN A 102 -2.19 -23.33 3.29
C GLN A 102 -1.54 -23.68 1.93
N THR A 103 -0.55 -22.93 1.48
CA THR A 103 0.13 -23.14 0.20
C THR A 103 1.18 -24.23 0.35
N TRP A 104 0.99 -25.34 -0.34
CA TRP A 104 1.90 -26.48 -0.27
C TRP A 104 3.33 -26.10 -0.70
N GLY A 105 4.31 -26.45 0.13
CA GLY A 105 5.72 -26.14 -0.15
C GLY A 105 6.05 -24.64 -0.12
N TRP A 106 5.25 -23.83 0.56
CA TRP A 106 5.57 -22.41 0.77
C TRP A 106 6.82 -22.24 1.64
N THR A 107 7.77 -21.46 1.15
CA THR A 107 9.03 -21.10 1.84
C THR A 107 9.35 -19.62 1.64
N GLY A 108 8.35 -18.79 1.32
CA GLY A 108 8.53 -17.39 0.91
C GLY A 108 8.79 -17.21 -0.59
N LEU A 109 8.99 -15.96 -1.00
CA LEU A 109 9.39 -15.55 -2.36
C LEU A 109 10.88 -15.30 -2.42
N HIS A 110 11.66 -16.37 -2.36
CA HIS A 110 13.12 -16.29 -2.54
C HIS A 110 13.46 -16.48 -4.02
N GLY A 111 13.46 -15.38 -4.78
CA GLY A 111 14.11 -15.25 -6.09
C GLY A 111 13.70 -16.25 -7.19
N SER A 112 12.67 -17.06 -6.97
CA SER A 112 12.22 -18.09 -7.90
C SER A 112 11.07 -17.56 -8.73
N ALA A 113 11.41 -17.11 -9.93
CA ALA A 113 10.43 -16.81 -10.96
C ALA A 113 9.47 -17.99 -11.14
N GLY A 114 8.17 -17.72 -11.17
CA GLY A 114 7.12 -18.71 -11.42
C GLY A 114 6.39 -19.25 -10.19
N ARG A 115 6.71 -18.81 -8.97
CA ARG A 115 5.90 -19.09 -7.78
C ARG A 115 4.69 -18.14 -7.70
N ALA A 116 3.50 -18.68 -7.50
CA ALA A 116 2.32 -17.90 -7.17
C ALA A 116 2.26 -17.66 -5.66
N ALA A 117 2.03 -16.42 -5.24
CA ALA A 117 1.74 -16.05 -3.87
C ALA A 117 0.31 -15.51 -3.75
N HIS A 118 -0.42 -15.94 -2.73
CA HIS A 118 -1.67 -15.31 -2.34
C HIS A 118 -1.36 -13.97 -1.66
N LEU A 119 -1.98 -12.89 -2.14
CA LEU A 119 -1.85 -11.55 -1.55
C LEU A 119 -3.16 -11.06 -0.91
N SER A 120 -4.16 -11.95 -0.80
CA SER A 120 -5.41 -11.71 -0.08
C SER A 120 -5.77 -12.95 0.76
N GLU A 121 -6.70 -12.78 1.69
CA GLU A 121 -7.26 -13.87 2.50
C GLU A 121 -7.84 -15.01 1.64
N GLN A 122 -7.75 -16.25 2.16
CA GLN A 122 -8.30 -17.48 1.59
C GLN A 122 -9.66 -17.83 2.15
#